data_AF-F2NCB9-F1
#
_entry.id   AF-F2NCB9-F1
#
_cell.length_a   1.000
_cell.length_b   1.000
_cell.length_c   1.000
_cell.angle_alpha   90.00
_cell.angle_beta   90.00
_cell.angle_gamma   90.00
#
_symmetry.space_group_name_H-M   'P 1'
#
loop_
_entity.id
_entity.type
_entity.pdbx_description
1 polymer ?
#
loop_
_entity_poly.entity_id
_entity_poly.type
_entity_poly.pdbx_seq_one_letter_code
_entity_poly.pdbx_strand_id
1 'polypeptide(L)' 'MSIRYLAVELYRCEKKVAALRKRLAELGQGPSPERSGLEMELFQAEKERDHYRALLEAKKEPPPWRTG' A
#
# COMPACT_ATOMS: atom_id res chain seq x y z
N MET A 1 17.24 -2.04 2.54
CA MET A 1 16.15 -1.70 3.49
C MET A 1 16.04 -2.74 4.59
N SER A 2 15.84 -2.32 5.84
CA SER A 2 15.60 -3.23 6.97
C SER A 2 14.14 -3.68 7.00
N ILE A 3 13.85 -4.81 7.66
CA ILE A 3 12.47 -5.28 7.88
C ILE A 3 11.64 -4.21 8.60
N ARG A 4 12.21 -3.53 9.61
CA ARG A 4 11.56 -2.44 10.32
C ARG A 4 11.17 -1.29 9.38
N TYR A 5 12.06 -0.90 8.48
CA TYR A 5 11.76 0.15 7.50
C TYR A 5 10.60 -0.26 6.60
N LEU A 6 10.63 -1.47 6.03
CA LEU A 6 9.56 -1.98 5.17
C LEU A 6 8.20 -2.03 5.90
N ALA A 7 8.21 -2.43 7.18
CA ALA A 7 6.99 -2.45 7.98
C ALA A 7 6.41 -1.05 8.23
N VAL A 8 7.26 -0.05 8.47
CA VAL A 8 6.83 1.35 8.64
C VAL A 8 6.27 1.91 7.34
N GLU A 9 6.93 1.68 6.20
CA GLU A 9 6.43 2.14 4.91
C GLU A 9 5.13 1.44 4.50
N LEU A 10 5.03 0.12 4.72
CA LEU A 10 3.79 -0.61 4.49
C LEU A 10 2.64 -0.03 5.32
N TYR A 11 2.86 0.26 6.60
CA TYR A 11 1.85 0.89 7.46
C TYR A 11 1.43 2.27 6.95
N ARG A 12 2.38 3.09 6.47
CA ARG A 12 2.08 4.40 5.88
C ARG A 12 1.21 4.26 4.63
N CYS A 13 1.56 3.34 3.73
CA CYS A 13 0.78 3.06 2.53
C CYS A 13 -0.63 2.55 2.88
N GLU A 14 -0.77 1.66 3.86
CA GLU A 14 -2.08 1.18 4.32
C GLU A 14 -2.96 2.31 4.88
N LYS A 15 -2.38 3.21 5.68
CA LYS A 15 -3.10 4.40 6.18
C LYS A 15 -3.51 5.34 5.04
N LYS A 16 -2.63 5.56 4.06
CA LYS A 16 -2.92 6.39 2.88
C LYS A 16 -4.08 5.80 2.06
N VAL A 17 -4.02 4.50 1.75
CA VAL A 17 -5.10 3.79 1.05
C VAL A 17 -6.43 3.91 1.79
N ALA A 18 -6.43 3.71 3.11
CA ALA A 18 -7.64 3.83 3.92
C ALA A 18 -8.23 5.25 3.89
N ALA A 19 -7.38 6.28 3.99
CA ALA A 19 -7.81 7.68 3.92
C ALA A 19 -8.38 8.05 2.53
N LEU A 20 -7.72 7.63 1.45
CA LEU A 20 -8.17 7.88 0.08
C LEU A 20 -9.49 7.18 -0.22
N ARG A 21 -9.64 5.93 0.19
CA ARG A 21 -10.91 5.19 0.07
C ARG A 21 -12.05 5.87 0.84
N LYS A 22 -11.77 6.36 2.06
CA LYS A 22 -12.76 7.11 2.85
C LYS A 22 -13.19 8.39 2.12
N ARG A 23 -12.23 9.14 1.58
CA ARG A 23 -12.51 10.39 0.86
C ARG A 23 -13.28 10.16 -0.45
N LEU A 24 -12.96 9.09 -1.18
CA LEU A 24 -13.73 8.67 -2.36
C LEU A 24 -15.16 8.23 -2.02
N ALA A 25 -15.36 7.64 -0.84
CA ALA A 25 -16.70 7.31 -0.36
C ALA A 25 -17.51 8.56 0.01
N GLU A 26 -16.88 9.55 0.64
CA GLU A 26 -17.50 10.84 1.00
C GLU A 26 -17.91 11.66 -0.23
N LEU A 27 -17.13 11.61 -1.32
CA LEU A 27 -17.45 12.26 -2.60
C LEU A 27 -18.66 11.64 -3.32
N GLY A 28 -19.08 10.43 -2.94
CA GLY A 28 -20.14 9.70 -3.64
C GLY A 28 -19.74 9.25 -5.05
N GLN A 29 -20.68 8.66 -5.79
CA GLN A 29 -20.41 8.04 -7.10
C GLN A 29 -20.53 9.00 -8.31
N GLY A 30 -20.68 10.30 -8.06
CA GLY A 30 -20.79 11.30 -9.13
C GLY A 30 -19.46 11.52 -9.85
N PRO A 31 -19.47 11.78 -11.17
CA PRO A 31 -18.27 12.20 -11.89
C PRO A 31 -17.80 13.56 -11.35
N SER A 32 -16.61 13.59 -10.78
CA SER A 32 -15.95 14.79 -10.26
C SER A 32 -14.48 14.78 -10.67
N PRO A 33 -13.92 15.90 -11.14
CA PRO A 33 -12.47 16.00 -11.39
C PRO A 33 -11.63 15.66 -10.15
N GLU A 34 -12.11 15.98 -8.94
CA GLU A 34 -11.45 15.62 -7.69
C GLU A 34 -11.45 14.10 -7.47
N ARG A 35 -12.53 13.42 -7.88
CA ARG A 35 -12.65 11.96 -7.79
C ARG A 35 -11.60 11.27 -8.66
N SER A 36 -11.44 11.69 -9.92
CA SER A 36 -10.44 11.09 -10.82
C SER A 36 -9.01 11.24 -10.28
N GLY A 37 -8.69 12.39 -9.67
CA GLY A 37 -7.41 12.61 -9.00
C GLY A 37 -7.18 11.65 -7.83
N LEU A 38 -8.20 11.49 -6.98
CA LEU A 38 -8.15 10.59 -5.81
C LEU A 38 -8.10 9.11 -6.21
N GLU A 39 -8.78 8.71 -7.28
CA GLU A 39 -8.71 7.34 -7.83
C GLU A 39 -7.31 7.03 -8.36
N MET A 40 -6.69 7.98 -9.06
CA MET A 40 -5.31 7.84 -9.52
C MET A 40 -4.33 7.75 -8.34
N GLU A 41 -4.51 8.59 -7.32
CA GLU A 41 -3.67 8.55 -6.12
C GLU A 41 -3.85 7.25 -5.33
N LEU A 42 -5.09 6.76 -5.24
CA LEU A 42 -5.41 5.48 -4.61
C LEU A 42 -4.70 4.33 -5.32
N PHE A 43 -4.79 4.30 -6.66
CA PHE A 43 -4.11 3.28 -7.47
C PHE A 43 -2.60 3.25 -7.22
N GLN A 44 -1.97 4.42 -7.16
CA GLN A 44 -0.54 4.52 -6.88
C GLN A 44 -0.20 4.05 -5.45
N ALA A 45 -0.99 4.45 -4.45
CA ALA A 45 -0.80 4.05 -3.06
C ALA A 45 -0.99 2.52 -2.86
N GLU A 46 -1.91 1.91 -3.60
CA GLU A 46 -2.11 0.46 -3.59
C GLU A 46 -0.92 -0.28 -4.21
N LYS A 47 -0.39 0.20 -5.34
CA LYS A 47 0.84 -0.35 -5.93
C LYS A 47 2.02 -0.29 -4.96
N GLU A 48 2.21 0.84 -4.27
CA GLU A 48 3.28 1.01 -3.28
C GLU A 48 3.10 0.06 -2.08
N ARG A 49 1.87 -0.06 -1.56
CA ARG A 49 1.54 -1.03 -0.51
C ARG A 49 1.93 -2.45 -0.94
N ASP A 50 1.52 -2.86 -2.13
CA ASP A 50 1.74 -4.21 -2.63
C ASP A 50 3.24 -4.48 -2.86
N HIS A 51 3.97 -3.48 -3.32
CA HIS A 51 5.43 -3.53 -3.43
C HIS A 51 6.11 -3.75 -2.06
N TYR A 52 5.78 -2.94 -1.04
CA TYR A 52 6.38 -3.10 0.28
C TYR A 52 5.98 -4.42 0.95
N ARG A 53 4.75 -4.89 0.74
CA ARG A 53 4.32 -6.20 1.21
C ARG A 53 5.15 -7.31 0.57
N ALA A 54 5.34 -7.30 -0.75
CA ALA A 54 6.16 -8.28 -1.45
C ALA A 54 7.61 -8.29 -0.95
N LEU A 55 8.22 -7.11 -0.75
CA LEU A 55 9.57 -6.99 -0.20
C LEU A 55 9.67 -7.51 1.24
N LEU A 56 8.64 -7.31 2.06
CA LEU A 56 8.60 -7.79 3.44
C LEU A 56 8.53 -9.31 3.47
N GLU A 57 7.66 -9.92 2.65
CA GLU A 57 7.53 -11.38 2.56
C GLU A 57 8.81 -12.03 2.03
N ALA A 58 9.43 -11.48 0.98
CA ALA A 58 10.71 -11.97 0.46
C ALA A 58 11.85 -11.92 1.49
N LYS A 59 11.76 -11.07 2.52
CA LYS A 59 12.74 -11.02 3.63
C LYS A 59 12.41 -11.94 4.80
N LYS A 60 11.17 -12.43 4.89
CA LYS A 60 10.75 -13.40 5.91
C LYS A 60 11.11 -14.84 5.52
N GLU A 61 11.17 -15.14 4.21
CA GLU A 61 11.58 -16.47 3.75
C GLU A 61 13.04 -16.75 4.16
N PRO A 62 13.29 -17.80 4.99
CA PRO A 62 14.64 -18.20 5.30
C PRO A 62 15.31 -18.79 4.04
N PRO A 63 16.63 -18.62 3.86
CA PRO A 63 17.32 -19.24 2.75
C PRO A 63 17.16 -20.77 2.74
N PRO A 64 17.16 -21.43 1.57
CA PRO A 64 16.85 -22.86 1.42
C PRO A 64 17.80 -23.80 2.19
N TRP A 65 18.97 -23.32 2.63
CA TRP A 65 19.91 -24.08 3.47
C TRP A 65 19.65 -23.97 4.98
N ARG A 66 18.59 -23.27 5.40
CA ARG A 66 18.23 -23.06 6.81
C ARG A 66 17.07 -23.94 7.29
N THR A 67 16.44 -24.68 6.39
CA THR A 67 15.58 -25.83 6.69
C THR A 67 16.49 -27.05 6.79
N GLY A 68 16.80 -27.45 8.03
CA GLY A 68 17.57 -28.65 8.34
C GLY A 68 16.83 -29.94 8.01
#